data_AF-A0A936X1C3-F1
#
_entry.id   AF-A0A936X1C3-F1
#
_cell.length_a   1.000
_cell.length_b   1.000
_cell.length_c   1.000
_cell.angle_alpha   90.00
_cell.angle_beta   90.00
_cell.angle_gamma   90.00
#
_symmetry.space_group_name_H-M   'P 1'
#
loop_
_entity.id
_entity.type
_entity.pdbx_description
1 polymer ?
#
loop_
_entity_poly.entity_id
_entity_poly.type
_entity_poly.pdbx_seq_one_letter_code
_entity_poly.pdbx_strand_id
1 'polypeptide(L)'
;MQKRYSLSQEDLKQHFELEETILLPALAGSTFDIHLISRLKEEHAFIRSMVAKAASSLSSKDDIIAFHTLLDAHIRFEEKIFFPQAEEVLTEEKLNKIGQALEEDLTKNCLQYPVKFWE
;
A
#
# COMPACT_ATOMS: atom_id res chain seq x y z
N MET A 1 5.13 5.17 20.12
CA MET A 1 5.14 6.35 19.22
C MET A 1 4.76 5.86 17.84
N GLN A 2 3.57 6.23 17.34
CA GLN A 2 3.17 5.96 15.96
C GLN A 2 3.92 6.93 15.04
N LYS A 3 4.67 6.41 14.07
CA LYS A 3 5.33 7.23 13.03
C LYS A 3 4.24 7.92 12.22
N ARG A 4 4.27 9.25 12.14
CA ARG A 4 3.36 10.03 11.28
C ARG A 4 4.06 10.29 9.95
N TYR A 5 3.65 9.54 8.93
CA TYR A 5 4.02 9.79 7.54
C TYR A 5 3.04 10.82 6.96
N SER A 6 3.54 11.82 6.24
CA SER A 6 2.71 12.69 5.42
C SER A 6 2.49 12.00 4.07
N LEU A 7 1.52 11.09 3.98
CA LEU A 7 1.18 10.40 2.72
C LEU A 7 0.33 11.32 1.84
N SER A 8 0.86 11.77 0.70
CA SER A 8 0.07 12.51 -0.29
C SER A 8 -0.83 11.57 -1.09
N GLN A 9 -1.82 12.13 -1.79
CA GLN A 9 -2.65 11.37 -2.73
C GLN A 9 -1.82 10.67 -3.82
N GLU A 10 -0.78 11.34 -4.31
CA GLU A 10 0.09 10.78 -5.35
C GLU A 10 0.93 9.63 -4.79
N ASP A 11 1.43 9.74 -3.55
CA ASP A 11 2.17 8.65 -2.90
C ASP A 11 1.31 7.41 -2.71
N LEU A 12 0.06 7.57 -2.24
CA LEU A 12 -0.88 6.45 -2.08
C LEU A 12 -1.20 5.79 -3.42
N LYS A 13 -1.40 6.61 -4.46
CA LYS A 13 -1.65 6.10 -5.81
C LYS A 13 -0.48 5.27 -6.32
N GLN A 14 0.74 5.79 -6.21
CA GLN A 14 1.96 5.11 -6.64
C GLN A 14 2.20 3.82 -5.84
N HIS A 15 2.02 3.86 -4.53
CA HIS A 15 2.11 2.70 -3.66
C HIS A 15 1.17 1.57 -4.14
N PHE A 16 -0.12 1.87 -4.32
CA PHE A 16 -1.07 0.87 -4.81
C PHE A 16 -0.75 0.38 -6.23
N GLU A 17 -0.25 1.25 -7.11
CA GLU A 17 0.17 0.86 -8.45
C GLU A 17 1.34 -0.14 -8.42
N LEU A 18 2.35 0.09 -7.59
CA LEU A 18 3.49 -0.82 -7.45
C LEU A 18 3.03 -2.20 -6.95
N GLU A 19 2.16 -2.24 -5.94
CA GLU A 19 1.64 -3.51 -5.44
C GLU A 19 0.81 -4.25 -6.49
N GLU A 20 -0.12 -3.55 -7.15
CA GLU A 20 -1.02 -4.16 -8.12
C GLU A 20 -0.32 -4.62 -9.41
N THR A 21 0.75 -3.93 -9.82
CA THR A 21 1.44 -4.18 -11.10
C THR A 21 2.74 -4.98 -10.96
N ILE A 22 3.34 -5.05 -9.77
CA ILE A 22 4.60 -5.77 -9.54
C ILE A 22 4.38 -6.93 -8.57
N LEU A 23 3.85 -6.66 -7.37
CA LEU A 23 3.73 -7.68 -6.32
C LEU A 23 2.65 -8.72 -6.65
N LEU A 24 1.44 -8.29 -7.02
CA LEU A 24 0.34 -9.22 -7.32
C LEU A 24 0.66 -10.16 -8.50
N PRO A 25 1.26 -9.71 -9.61
CA PRO A 25 1.69 -10.61 -10.67
C PRO A 25 2.77 -11.61 -10.23
N ALA A 26 3.67 -11.23 -9.31
CA ALA A 26 4.68 -12.16 -8.81
C ALA A 26 4.09 -13.30 -7.96
N LEU A 27 2.98 -13.02 -7.28
CA LEU A 27 2.17 -13.98 -6.53
C LEU A 27 1.32 -14.89 -7.43
N ALA A 28 1.10 -14.52 -8.70
CA ALA A 28 0.35 -15.34 -9.62
C ALA A 28 1.00 -16.73 -9.80
N GLY A 29 0.17 -17.78 -9.72
CA GLY A 29 0.62 -19.17 -9.82
C GLY A 29 1.34 -19.72 -8.57
N SER A 30 1.39 -18.98 -7.47
CA SER A 30 1.78 -19.49 -6.16
C SER A 30 0.59 -20.07 -5.39
N THR A 31 0.83 -20.61 -4.19
CA THR A 31 -0.22 -21.05 -3.25
C THR A 31 -0.78 -19.91 -2.39
N PHE A 32 -0.54 -18.65 -2.75
CA PHE A 32 -1.00 -17.49 -2.01
C PHE A 32 -2.54 -17.43 -1.93
N ASP A 33 -3.07 -16.99 -0.79
CA ASP A 33 -4.50 -16.91 -0.56
C ASP A 33 -5.15 -15.82 -1.43
N ILE A 34 -6.02 -16.25 -2.36
CA ILE A 34 -6.74 -15.38 -3.28
C ILE A 34 -7.68 -14.41 -2.54
N HIS A 35 -8.16 -14.77 -1.35
CA HIS A 35 -9.01 -13.89 -0.55
C HIS A 35 -8.24 -12.67 -0.04
N LEU A 36 -6.95 -12.82 0.26
CA LEU A 36 -6.10 -11.69 0.64
C LEU A 36 -5.84 -10.74 -0.53
N ILE A 37 -5.66 -11.28 -1.74
CA ILE A 37 -5.55 -10.48 -2.97
C ILE A 37 -6.83 -9.69 -3.22
N SER A 38 -7.99 -10.33 -3.10
CA SER A 38 -9.29 -9.66 -3.24
C SER A 38 -9.45 -8.54 -2.22
N ARG A 39 -9.15 -8.82 -0.95
CA ARG A 39 -9.21 -7.82 0.12
C ARG A 39 -8.32 -6.62 -0.15
N LEU A 40 -7.06 -6.84 -0.55
CA LEU A 40 -6.12 -5.76 -0.88
C LEU A 40 -6.71 -4.83 -1.95
N LYS A 41 -7.18 -5.41 -3.06
CA LYS A 41 -7.77 -4.64 -4.17
C LYS A 41 -9.03 -3.87 -3.76
N GLU A 42 -9.88 -4.48 -2.95
CA GLU A 42 -11.10 -3.85 -2.44
C GLU A 42 -10.77 -2.68 -1.51
N GLU A 43 -9.83 -2.85 -0.58
CA GLU A 43 -9.36 -1.78 0.29
C GLU A 43 -8.74 -0.62 -0.52
N HIS A 44 -7.87 -0.92 -1.50
CA HIS A 44 -7.31 0.12 -2.37
C HIS A 44 -8.38 0.89 -3.14
N ALA A 45 -9.34 0.18 -3.75
CA ALA A 45 -10.43 0.82 -4.48
C ALA A 45 -11.25 1.74 -3.57
N PHE A 46 -11.52 1.31 -2.33
CA PHE A 46 -12.27 2.11 -1.38
C PHE A 46 -11.48 3.34 -0.91
N ILE A 47 -10.20 3.18 -0.58
CA ILE A 47 -9.30 4.30 -0.23
C ILE A 47 -9.23 5.32 -1.37
N ARG A 48 -9.00 4.87 -2.61
CA ARG A 48 -9.01 5.74 -3.81
C ARG A 48 -10.31 6.52 -3.93
N SER A 49 -11.46 5.88 -3.67
CA SER A 49 -12.77 6.54 -3.72
C SER A 49 -12.92 7.64 -2.67
N MET A 50 -12.39 7.43 -1.44
CA MET A 50 -12.44 8.42 -0.37
C MET A 50 -11.54 9.62 -0.68
N VAL A 51 -10.34 9.38 -1.20
CA VAL A 51 -9.41 10.45 -1.61
C VAL A 51 -10.00 11.28 -2.75
N ALA A 52 -10.62 10.63 -3.76
CA ALA A 52 -11.28 11.33 -4.86
C ALA A 52 -12.45 12.20 -4.38
N LYS A 53 -13.26 11.71 -3.43
CA LYS A 53 -14.32 12.50 -2.79
C LYS A 53 -13.76 13.71 -2.07
N ALA A 54 -12.68 13.55 -1.31
CA ALA A 54 -12.04 14.64 -0.58
C ALA A 54 -11.50 15.76 -1.48
N ALA A 55 -10.95 15.41 -2.65
CA ALA A 55 -10.48 16.38 -3.63
C ALA A 55 -11.61 17.26 -4.23
N SER A 56 -12.87 16.83 -4.13
CA SER A 56 -14.04 17.54 -4.69
C SER A 56 -14.71 18.55 -3.74
N SER A 57 -14.06 18.92 -2.63
CA SER A 57 -14.49 19.94 -1.63
C SER A 57 -15.65 19.59 -0.69
N LEU A 58 -15.95 18.30 -0.49
CA LEU A 58 -16.93 17.83 0.50
C LEU A 58 -16.33 16.69 1.31
N SER A 59 -15.74 17.01 2.46
CA SER A 59 -15.38 16.01 3.46
C SER A 59 -15.81 16.49 4.82
N SER A 60 -16.72 15.73 5.43
CA SER A 60 -17.05 15.90 6.82
C SER A 60 -15.87 15.44 7.70
N LYS A 61 -15.87 15.85 8.96
CA LYS A 61 -14.92 15.32 9.96
C LYS A 61 -15.03 13.79 10.06
N ASP A 62 -16.23 13.25 9.90
CA ASP A 62 -16.49 11.81 9.97
C ASP A 62 -15.87 11.08 8.77
N ASP A 63 -15.88 11.68 7.57
CA ASP A 63 -15.20 11.12 6.39
C ASP A 63 -13.68 11.05 6.59
N ILE A 64 -13.09 12.08 7.21
CA ILE A 64 -11.65 12.11 7.52
C ILE A 64 -11.28 11.02 8.55
N ILE A 65 -12.11 10.85 9.58
CA ILE A 65 -11.91 9.80 10.59
C ILE A 65 -12.03 8.42 9.95
N ALA A 66 -13.06 8.20 9.13
CA ALA A 66 -13.27 6.94 8.43
C ALA A 66 -12.09 6.61 7.50
N PHE A 67 -11.58 7.60 6.75
CA PHE A 67 -10.41 7.44 5.91
C PHE A 67 -9.18 7.04 6.73
N HIS A 68 -8.90 7.75 7.82
CA HIS A 68 -7.76 7.43 8.69
C HIS A 68 -7.88 6.03 9.30
N THR A 69 -9.06 5.64 9.79
CA THR A 69 -9.30 4.31 10.34
C THR A 69 -9.11 3.22 9.30
N LEU A 70 -9.61 3.43 8.07
CA LEU A 70 -9.42 2.50 6.97
C LEU A 70 -7.95 2.36 6.60
N LEU A 71 -7.23 3.48 6.45
CA LEU A 71 -5.82 3.48 6.07
C LEU A 71 -4.92 2.83 7.14
N ASP A 72 -5.16 3.08 8.44
CA ASP A 72 -4.42 2.41 9.52
C ASP A 72 -4.71 0.90 9.55
N ALA A 73 -5.96 0.49 9.30
CA ALA A 73 -6.32 -0.91 9.24
C ALA A 73 -5.68 -1.62 8.04
N HIS A 74 -5.62 -0.94 6.90
CA HIS A 74 -5.01 -1.40 5.66
C HIS A 74 -3.50 -1.62 5.83
N ILE A 75 -2.76 -0.63 6.32
CA ILE A 75 -1.31 -0.75 6.58
C ILE A 75 -1.01 -1.92 7.53
N ARG A 76 -1.80 -2.06 8.61
CA ARG A 76 -1.62 -3.18 9.56
C ARG A 76 -1.92 -4.53 8.93
N PHE A 77 -2.90 -4.59 8.02
CA PHE A 77 -3.21 -5.81 7.30
C PHE A 77 -2.04 -6.21 6.41
N GLU A 78 -1.46 -5.27 5.70
CA GLU A 78 -0.31 -5.50 4.84
C GLU A 78 0.90 -5.98 5.63
N GLU A 79 1.32 -5.22 6.64
CA GLU A 79 2.50 -5.50 7.45
C GLU A 79 2.41 -6.81 8.24
N LYS A 80 1.21 -7.17 8.73
CA LYS A 80 1.06 -8.31 9.64
C LYS A 80 0.56 -9.58 8.99
N ILE A 81 -0.04 -9.48 7.81
CA ILE A 81 -0.73 -10.61 7.18
C ILE A 81 -0.29 -10.74 5.73
N PHE A 82 -0.48 -9.70 4.91
CA PHE A 82 -0.25 -9.82 3.47
C PHE A 82 1.22 -10.07 3.13
N PHE A 83 2.13 -9.20 3.59
CA PHE A 83 3.55 -9.31 3.26
C PHE A 83 4.22 -10.55 3.87
N PRO A 84 4.00 -10.90 5.15
CA PRO A 84 4.57 -12.13 5.70
C PRO A 84 4.15 -13.39 4.91
N GLN A 85 2.88 -13.50 4.52
CA GLN A 85 2.44 -14.62 3.69
C GLN A 85 3.01 -14.59 2.28
N ALA A 86 3.23 -13.39 1.72
CA ALA A 86 3.82 -13.24 0.40
C ALA A 86 5.28 -13.72 0.42
N GLU A 87 6.03 -13.36 1.46
CA GLU A 87 7.40 -13.82 1.69
C GLU A 87 7.50 -15.35 1.85
N GLU A 88 6.51 -15.99 2.47
CA GLU A 88 6.48 -17.45 2.63
C GLU A 88 6.33 -18.21 1.31
N VAL A 89 5.65 -17.64 0.31
CA VAL A 89 5.34 -18.32 -0.96
C VAL A 89 6.21 -17.87 -2.14
N LEU A 90 6.88 -16.72 -2.00
CA LEU A 90 7.77 -16.18 -3.04
C LEU A 90 9.19 -16.71 -2.84
N THR A 91 9.84 -17.08 -3.95
CA THR A 91 11.25 -17.46 -3.91
C THR A 91 12.15 -16.23 -3.75
N GLU A 92 13.35 -16.43 -3.22
CA GLU A 92 14.36 -15.37 -3.11
C GLU A 92 14.63 -14.69 -4.46
N GLU A 93 14.65 -15.46 -5.57
CA GLU A 93 14.78 -14.89 -6.92
C GLU A 93 13.63 -13.93 -7.26
N LYS A 94 12.38 -14.29 -6.94
CA LYS A 94 11.22 -13.44 -7.17
C LYS A 94 11.26 -12.20 -6.28
N LEU A 95 11.59 -12.35 -4.99
CA LEU A 95 11.73 -11.24 -4.05
C LEU A 95 12.81 -10.26 -4.50
N ASN A 96 13.96 -10.75 -4.97
CA ASN A 96 15.02 -9.90 -5.51
C ASN A 96 14.58 -9.15 -6.77
N LYS A 97 13.82 -9.80 -7.68
CA LYS A 97 13.26 -9.12 -8.86
C LYS A 97 12.25 -8.03 -8.48
N ILE A 98 11.41 -8.30 -7.48
CA ILE A 98 10.49 -7.29 -6.94
C ILE A 98 11.29 -6.12 -6.36
N GLY A 99 12.31 -6.38 -5.53
CA GLY A 99 13.18 -5.36 -4.96
C GLY A 99 13.84 -4.48 -6.03
N GLN A 100 14.40 -5.09 -7.07
CA GLN A 100 14.99 -4.36 -8.21
C GLN A 100 13.95 -3.48 -8.93
N ALA A 101 12.76 -4.01 -9.21
CA ALA A 101 11.70 -3.25 -9.84
C ALA A 101 11.21 -2.06 -8.99
N LEU A 102 11.28 -2.19 -7.66
CA LEU A 102 10.94 -1.13 -6.70
C LEU A 102 12.05 -0.08 -6.53
N GLU A 103 13.31 -0.44 -6.80
CA GLU A 103 14.49 0.45 -6.80
C GLU A 103 14.68 1.18 -8.15
N GLU A 104 14.25 0.60 -9.26
CA GLU A 104 14.30 1.30 -10.55
C GLU A 104 13.31 2.48 -10.61
N ASP A 105 12.25 2.45 -9.79
CA ASP A 105 11.26 3.52 -9.66
C ASP A 105 11.47 4.36 -8.38
N LEU A 106 12.73 4.72 -8.07
CA LEU A 106 13.12 5.51 -6.88
C LEU A 106 12.34 6.81 -6.71
N THR A 107 11.81 7.41 -7.78
CA THR A 107 11.00 8.63 -7.73
C THR A 107 9.54 8.40 -7.34
N LYS A 108 9.09 7.14 -7.24
CA LYS A 108 7.71 6.76 -6.93
C LYS A 108 7.56 5.82 -5.75
N ASN A 109 8.66 5.55 -5.05
CA ASN A 109 8.67 4.68 -3.90
C ASN A 109 8.65 5.50 -2.60
N CYS A 110 7.85 5.06 -1.63
CA CYS A 110 7.76 5.61 -0.27
C CYS A 110 9.13 5.67 0.46
N LEU A 111 10.17 4.99 -0.05
CA LEU A 111 11.55 5.05 0.42
C LEU A 111 12.20 6.44 0.35
N GLN A 112 11.69 7.38 -0.46
CA GLN A 112 12.23 8.74 -0.52
C GLN A 112 11.77 9.66 0.62
N TYR A 113 10.88 9.20 1.51
CA TYR A 113 10.48 10.05 2.63
C TYR A 113 11.66 10.27 3.57
N PRO A 114 12.14 11.52 3.74
CA PRO A 114 13.12 11.80 4.77
C PRO A 114 12.48 11.41 6.09
N VAL A 115 13.13 10.52 6.84
CA VAL A 115 12.77 10.25 8.23
C VAL A 115 13.02 11.54 9.01
N LYS A 116 12.05 12.46 9.00
CA LYS A 116 12.07 13.65 9.83
C LYS A 116 11.63 13.22 11.22
N PHE A 117 12.62 12.72 11.98
CA PHE A 117 12.44 12.29 13.35
C PHE A 117 12.12 13.49 14.27
N TRP A 118 12.44 14.73 13.87
CA TRP A 118 12.27 15.96 14.66
C TRP A 118 12.09 17.25 13.81
N GLU A 119 10.90 17.49 13.26
CA GLU A 119 10.42 18.85 12.96
C GLU A 119 9.11 19.11 13.72
#